data_AF-A0A2M8PCL3-F1
#
_entry.id   AF-A0A2M8PCL3-F1
#
_cell.length_a   1.000
_cell.length_b   1.000
_cell.length_c   1.000
_cell.angle_alpha   90.00
_cell.angle_beta   90.00
_cell.angle_gamma   90.00
#
_symmetry.space_group_name_H-M   'P 1'
#
loop_
_entity.id
_entity.type
_entity.pdbx_description
1 polymer ?
#
loop_
_entity_poly.entity_id
_entity_poly.type
_entity_poly.pdbx_seq_one_letter_code
_entity_poly.pdbx_strand_id
1 'polypeptide(L)'
;MSDLKASASFGGEKRKRPIDPHAIYSRQEAAEALGVSLSTLKKLINAGYLRVSQPRGVRRIFIKGESILAMLDQTVLERRA
;
A
#
# COMPACT_ATOMS: atom_id res chain seq x y z
N MET A 1 35.67 5.68 -11.59
CA MET A 1 34.95 4.52 -11.04
C MET A 1 33.65 5.04 -10.46
N SER A 2 32.65 5.10 -11.32
CA SER A 2 31.32 5.63 -11.07
C SER A 2 30.39 4.50 -10.65
N ASP A 3 29.29 4.88 -10.00
CA ASP A 3 28.14 4.06 -9.62
C ASP A 3 28.37 3.20 -8.35
N LEU A 4 27.58 3.30 -7.27
CA LEU A 4 26.13 3.32 -7.24
C LEU A 4 25.67 3.88 -5.86
N LYS A 5 25.21 5.13 -5.82
CA LYS A 5 24.51 5.68 -4.64
C LYS A 5 23.02 5.37 -4.78
N ALA A 6 22.62 4.16 -4.40
CA ALA A 6 21.20 3.84 -4.20
C ALA A 6 20.75 4.42 -2.85
N SER A 7 20.52 5.73 -2.82
CA SER A 7 19.79 6.41 -1.75
C SER A 7 18.33 5.93 -1.76
N ALA A 8 18.00 4.94 -0.93
CA ALA A 8 16.62 4.69 -0.57
C ALA A 8 16.21 5.73 0.48
N SER A 9 15.87 6.93 0.02
CA SER A 9 15.19 7.94 0.82
C SER A 9 13.79 7.40 1.16
N PHE A 10 13.63 6.75 2.30
CA PHE A 10 12.31 6.54 2.88
C PHE A 10 11.87 7.84 3.56
N GLY A 11 10.83 8.47 3.02
CA GLY A 11 9.98 9.40 3.77
C GLY A 11 10.31 10.89 3.59
N GLY A 12 10.03 11.44 2.42
CA GLY A 12 9.47 12.78 2.40
C GLY A 12 8.09 12.71 3.05
N GLU A 13 7.82 13.56 4.04
CA GLU A 13 6.54 13.74 4.72
C GLU A 13 5.44 14.17 3.72
N LYS A 14 5.04 13.28 2.80
CA LYS A 14 3.82 13.47 2.02
C LYS A 14 2.69 13.27 3.00
N ARG A 15 2.06 14.38 3.41
CA ARG A 15 0.82 14.43 4.21
C ARG A 15 -0.01 13.21 3.89
N LYS A 16 -0.11 12.25 4.83
CA LYS A 16 -0.95 11.06 4.69
C LYS A 16 -2.34 11.55 4.38
N ARG A 17 -2.77 11.46 3.12
CA ARG A 17 -4.15 11.76 2.77
C ARG A 17 -4.99 10.72 3.52
N PRO A 18 -6.03 11.14 4.24
CA PRO A 18 -6.90 10.20 4.91
C PRO A 18 -7.42 9.18 3.89
N ILE A 19 -7.39 7.90 4.25
CA ILE A 19 -7.94 6.84 3.42
C ILE A 19 -9.47 6.93 3.54
N ASP A 20 -10.13 7.12 2.41
CA ASP A 20 -11.59 7.11 2.31
C ASP A 20 -12.07 5.66 2.22
N PRO A 21 -12.89 5.17 3.17
CA PRO A 21 -13.39 3.80 3.18
C PRO A 21 -14.12 3.38 1.89
N HIS A 22 -14.80 4.32 1.23
CA HIS A 22 -15.66 4.08 0.08
C HIS A 22 -14.94 4.30 -1.26
N ALA A 23 -13.72 4.84 -1.24
CA ALA A 23 -12.94 5.05 -2.45
C ALA A 23 -12.31 3.74 -2.97
N ILE A 24 -12.11 3.69 -4.29
CA ILE A 24 -11.38 2.63 -4.97
C ILE A 24 -10.02 3.15 -5.38
N TYR A 25 -8.99 2.47 -4.89
CA TYR A 25 -7.60 2.79 -5.13
C TYR A 25 -7.02 1.83 -6.17
N SER A 26 -6.26 2.39 -7.10
CA SER A 26 -5.28 1.62 -7.85
C SER A 26 -4.10 1.23 -6.95
N ARG A 27 -3.22 0.34 -7.44
CA ARG A 27 -1.99 -0.03 -6.74
C ARG A 27 -1.14 1.16 -6.35
N GLN A 28 -0.98 2.13 -7.24
CA GLN A 28 -0.11 3.26 -6.98
C GLN A 28 -0.69 4.16 -5.90
N GLU A 29 -1.99 4.45 -5.99
CA GLU A 29 -2.67 5.27 -4.99
C GLU A 29 -2.70 4.59 -3.61
N ALA A 30 -2.91 3.27 -3.55
CA ALA A 30 -2.86 2.52 -2.30
C ALA A 30 -1.45 2.52 -1.67
N ALA A 31 -0.40 2.38 -2.48
CA ALA A 31 0.99 2.46 -2.00
C ALA A 31 1.31 3.86 -1.46
N GLU A 32 0.86 4.90 -2.17
CA GLU A 32 1.02 6.28 -1.73
C GLU A 32 0.23 6.57 -0.43
N ALA A 33 -1.01 6.09 -0.32
CA ALA A 33 -1.84 6.26 0.87
C ALA A 33 -1.24 5.57 2.10
N LEU A 34 -0.63 4.39 1.92
CA LEU A 34 0.07 3.66 2.97
C LEU A 34 1.49 4.19 3.25
N GLY A 35 2.05 5.03 2.37
CA GLY A 35 3.42 5.50 2.48
C GLY A 35 4.45 4.37 2.28
N VAL A 36 4.13 3.36 1.47
CA VAL A 36 5.00 2.20 1.21
C VAL A 36 5.38 2.10 -0.26
N SER A 37 6.41 1.30 -0.57
CA SER A 37 6.76 1.01 -1.97
C SER A 37 5.71 0.12 -2.65
N LEU A 38 5.61 0.18 -3.98
CA LEU A 38 4.78 -0.74 -4.78
C LEU A 38 5.14 -2.22 -4.53
N SER A 39 6.42 -2.50 -4.31
CA SER A 39 6.92 -3.84 -3.99
C SER A 39 6.38 -4.33 -2.63
N THR A 40 6.37 -3.45 -1.63
CA THR A 40 5.78 -3.74 -0.31
C THR A 40 4.28 -3.97 -0.44
N LEU A 41 3.58 -3.11 -1.19
CA LEU A 41 2.15 -3.30 -1.45
C LEU A 41 1.85 -4.64 -2.12
N LYS A 42 2.64 -5.03 -3.12
CA LYS A 42 2.52 -6.34 -3.79
C LYS A 42 2.70 -7.50 -2.79
N LYS A 43 3.65 -7.41 -1.87
CA LYS A 43 3.83 -8.42 -0.80
C LYS A 43 2.59 -8.51 0.09
N LEU A 44 2.02 -7.37 0.49
CA LEU A 44 0.81 -7.33 1.32
C LEU A 44 -0.40 -7.97 0.62
N ILE A 45 -0.59 -7.68 -0.67
CA ILE A 45 -1.64 -8.30 -1.48
C ILE A 45 -1.44 -9.81 -1.59
N ASN A 46 -0.22 -10.25 -1.93
CA ASN A 46 0.10 -11.68 -2.09
C ASN A 46 -0.01 -12.45 -0.77
N ALA A 47 0.26 -11.79 0.36
CA ALA A 47 0.09 -12.37 1.69
C ALA A 47 -1.37 -12.38 2.18
N GLY A 48 -2.31 -11.81 1.40
CA GLY A 48 -3.74 -11.81 1.72
C GLY A 48 -4.18 -10.70 2.67
N TYR A 49 -3.29 -9.79 3.07
CA TYR A 49 -3.62 -8.68 3.98
C TYR A 49 -4.50 -7.62 3.33
N LEU A 50 -4.46 -7.49 2.00
CA LEU A 50 -5.32 -6.59 1.25
C LEU A 50 -6.26 -7.39 0.34
N ARG A 51 -7.56 -7.21 0.55
CA ARG A 51 -8.59 -7.67 -0.40
C ARG A 51 -8.52 -6.81 -1.67
N VAL A 52 -8.36 -7.48 -2.80
CA VAL A 52 -8.30 -6.87 -4.12
C VAL A 52 -9.35 -7.49 -5.03
N SER A 53 -9.95 -6.69 -5.91
CA SER A 53 -10.82 -7.16 -6.97
C SER A 53 -10.11 -7.05 -8.31
N GLN A 54 -10.15 -8.13 -9.08
CA GLN A 54 -9.69 -8.16 -10.47
C GLN A 54 -10.81 -8.72 -11.37
N PRO A 55 -11.63 -7.84 -11.97
CA PRO A 55 -12.65 -8.27 -12.92
C PRO A 55 -12.04 -9.02 -14.10
N ARG A 56 -12.69 -10.10 -14.56
CA ARG A 56 -12.23 -10.88 -15.72
C ARG A 56 -12.14 -9.98 -16.95
N GLY A 57 -11.04 -10.07 -17.69
CA GLY A 57 -10.74 -9.23 -18.85
C GLY A 57 -10.02 -7.92 -18.53
N VAL A 58 -9.84 -7.56 -17.25
CA VAL A 58 -9.13 -6.34 -16.83
C VAL A 58 -7.81 -6.70 -16.14
N ARG A 59 -6.69 -6.15 -16.64
CA ARG A 59 -5.35 -6.34 -16.05
C ARG A 59 -5.13 -5.51 -14.78
N ARG A 60 -6.01 -4.55 -14.50
CA ARG A 60 -5.89 -3.63 -13.37
C ARG A 60 -6.61 -4.21 -12.15
N ILE A 61 -5.94 -4.15 -11.01
CA ILE A 61 -6.53 -4.52 -9.73
C ILE A 61 -7.07 -3.28 -9.03
N PHE A 62 -8.15 -3.48 -8.29
CA PHE A 62 -8.85 -2.46 -7.52
C PHE A 62 -8.80 -2.81 -6.04
N ILE A 63 -8.44 -1.83 -5.21
CA ILE A 63 -8.30 -1.97 -3.76
C ILE A 63 -9.29 -1.00 -3.13
N LYS A 64 -10.25 -1.49 -2.35
CA LYS A 64 -11.18 -0.58 -1.65
C LYS A 64 -10.52 0.00 -0.40
N GLY A 65 -10.83 1.25 -0.06
CA GLY A 65 -10.34 1.87 1.16
C GLY A 65 -10.68 1.10 2.44
N GLU A 66 -11.89 0.53 2.52
CA GLU A 66 -12.31 -0.35 3.63
C GLU A 66 -11.33 -1.51 3.87
N SER A 67 -10.73 -2.04 2.80
CA SER A 67 -9.76 -3.13 2.86
C SER A 67 -8.42 -2.66 3.45
N ILE A 68 -7.99 -1.45 3.07
CA ILE A 68 -6.77 -0.83 3.59
C ILE A 68 -6.94 -0.50 5.07
N LEU A 69 -8.08 0.04 5.47
CA LEU A 69 -8.38 0.34 6.86
C LEU A 69 -8.47 -0.93 7.72
N ALA A 70 -9.18 -1.96 7.24
CA ALA A 70 -9.25 -3.25 7.93
C ALA A 70 -7.86 -3.89 8.10
N MET A 71 -6.99 -3.77 7.09
CA MET A 71 -5.60 -4.20 7.18
C MET A 71 -4.84 -3.44 8.27
N LEU A 72 -4.97 -2.11 8.32
CA LEU A 72 -4.29 -1.30 9.35
C LEU A 72 -4.77 -1.66 10.76
N ASP A 73 -6.07 -1.89 10.93
CA ASP A 73 -6.69 -2.29 12.20
C ASP A 73 -6.21 -3.68 12.67
N GLN A 74 -6.06 -4.63 11.75
CA GLN A 74 -5.54 -5.97 12.04
C GLN A 74 -4.03 -6.00 12.28
N THR A 75 -3.30 -5.03 11.73
CA THR A 75 -1.83 -4.94 11.80
C THR A 75 -1.38 -3.93 12.86
N VAL A 76 -2.08 -3.87 14.00
CA VAL A 76 -1.55 -3.23 15.21
C VAL A 76 -0.38 -4.08 15.69
N LEU A 77 0.82 -3.77 15.17
CA LEU A 77 2.06 -4.26 15.75
C LEU A 77 2.12 -3.71 17.17
N GLU A 78 1.94 -4.56 18.18
CA GLU A 78 2.48 -4.31 19.50
C GLU A 78 3.97 -4.00 19.30
N ARG A 79 4.34 -2.72 19.38
CA ARG A 79 5.74 -2.36 19.60
C ARG A 79 6.05 -2.91 20.99
N ARG A 80 6.60 -4.12 21.06
CA ARG A 80 7.35 -4.54 22.23
C ARG A 80 8.54 -3.58 22.32
N ALA A 81 8.41 -2.65 23.27
CA ALA A 81 9.49 -1.80 23.76
C ALA A 81 10.57 -2.68 24.42
#